data_AF-A0A2D5Z8B3-F1
#
_entry.id   AF-A0A2D5Z8B3-F1
#
_cell.length_a   1.000
_cell.length_b   1.000
_cell.length_c   1.000
_cell.angle_alpha   90.00
_cell.angle_beta   90.00
_cell.angle_gamma   90.00
#
_symmetry.space_group_name_H-M   'P 1'
#
loop_
_entity.id
_entity.type
_entity.pdbx_description
1 polymer ?
#
loop_
_entity_poly.entity_id
_entity_poly.type
_entity_poly.pdbx_seq_one_letter_code
_entity_poly.pdbx_strand_id
1 'polypeptide(L)'
;MDIGGTFTDIATLAPDGTVATRKLLSTPDDYSDGVLHGLLAHLQRRTLGPQDIDEVLHACTVATNTVLEAKGARTALITTRGFRDVLELRRTRIPRLYDLLYRLPEPLVPRRLRLEVSERVDAQGNVLTPLNAADVDRAVQVLRAADVSAIAVCLLHSYANDAHERAIGRAVEAQLPGCFVSLSVDVLPQMYEYERTSTAVINAYVGPPVEHYLRSLIRRLREAQVTGRLMVMQSSGGILDVASVVRKPAAIVECGPAAGVIGAAVVGDMLGEPNLISFDMGGTTAKVSVIKDGQVGISTDHEVGSVESGSVATPLVGGGGHALKLPAVDIAEIGAGGGSMAHLDKAGRLKVGPQSACAAPGPVCYGAGGRDPTVTDANVVLGFLNPTSIAGGAVPIDLAAAERAVASLAESAGRDPMQTARGIHE
;
A
#
# COMPACT_ATOMS: atom_id res chain seq x y z
N MET A 1 0.51 -5.28 -15.28
CA MET A 1 1.84 -5.11 -14.67
C MET A 1 1.63 -4.78 -13.21
N ASP A 2 2.15 -5.61 -12.31
CA ASP A 2 2.04 -5.41 -10.87
C ASP A 2 3.43 -5.23 -10.26
N ILE A 3 3.60 -4.20 -9.44
CA ILE A 3 4.87 -3.90 -8.76
C ILE A 3 4.68 -4.13 -7.28
N GLY A 4 5.14 -5.30 -6.83
CA GLY A 4 5.22 -5.67 -5.43
C GLY A 4 6.51 -5.19 -4.76
N GLY A 5 6.61 -5.43 -3.45
CA GLY A 5 7.81 -5.13 -2.67
C GLY A 5 9.02 -5.96 -3.08
N THR A 6 8.83 -7.25 -3.39
CA THR A 6 9.91 -8.18 -3.75
C THR A 6 10.09 -8.33 -5.26
N PHE A 7 8.98 -8.53 -5.97
CA PHE A 7 8.97 -8.82 -7.40
C PHE A 7 8.05 -7.86 -8.15
N THR A 8 8.41 -7.64 -9.41
CA THR A 8 7.59 -7.02 -10.43
C THR A 8 7.11 -8.11 -11.38
N ASP A 9 5.80 -8.20 -11.55
CA ASP A 9 5.12 -9.19 -12.38
C ASP A 9 4.55 -8.51 -13.64
N ILE A 10 4.96 -9.03 -14.79
CA ILE A 10 4.53 -8.56 -16.11
C ILE A 10 3.74 -9.68 -16.76
N ALA A 11 2.56 -9.35 -17.29
CA ALA A 11 1.75 -10.23 -18.10
C ALA A 11 1.35 -9.48 -19.37
N THR A 12 1.41 -10.17 -20.51
CA THR A 12 0.95 -9.69 -21.81
C THR A 12 -0.13 -10.62 -22.33
N LEU A 13 -1.21 -10.04 -22.87
CA LEU A 13 -2.28 -10.74 -23.54
C LEU A 13 -2.28 -10.33 -25.02
N ALA A 14 -2.11 -11.30 -25.91
CA ALA A 14 -2.17 -11.08 -27.36
C ALA A 14 -3.61 -11.20 -27.88
N PRO A 15 -3.92 -10.67 -29.10
CA PRO A 15 -5.26 -10.73 -29.68
C PRO A 15 -5.81 -12.15 -29.90
N ASP A 16 -4.93 -13.13 -30.03
CA ASP A 16 -5.28 -14.55 -30.17
C ASP A 16 -5.57 -15.24 -28.81
N GLY A 17 -5.52 -14.48 -27.71
CA GLY A 17 -5.71 -14.98 -26.34
C GLY A 17 -4.42 -15.51 -25.70
N THR A 18 -3.27 -15.45 -26.38
CA THR A 18 -2.01 -15.94 -25.80
C THR A 18 -1.58 -15.07 -24.62
N VAL A 19 -1.43 -15.69 -23.46
CA VAL A 19 -0.88 -15.08 -22.25
C VAL A 19 0.59 -15.43 -22.11
N ALA A 20 1.42 -14.43 -21.79
CA ALA A 20 2.81 -14.65 -21.43
C ALA A 20 3.17 -13.82 -20.20
N THR A 21 3.94 -14.42 -19.30
CA THR A 21 4.30 -13.79 -18.02
C THR A 21 5.80 -13.71 -17.84
N ARG A 22 6.23 -12.74 -17.03
CA ARG A 22 7.62 -12.55 -16.63
C ARG A 22 7.67 -11.97 -15.22
N LYS A 23 8.53 -12.56 -14.39
CA LYS A 23 8.76 -12.12 -13.01
C LYS A 23 10.20 -11.64 -12.87
N LEU A 24 10.37 -10.50 -12.22
CA LEU A 24 11.66 -9.80 -12.08
C LEU A 24 11.77 -9.25 -10.67
N LEU A 25 12.99 -9.04 -10.16
CA LEU A 25 13.18 -8.35 -8.89
C LEU A 25 12.69 -6.91 -8.99
N SER A 26 11.98 -6.46 -7.95
CA SER A 26 11.62 -5.05 -7.81
C SER A 26 12.86 -4.20 -7.54
N THR A 27 12.79 -2.94 -7.96
CA THR A 27 13.86 -1.94 -7.80
C THR A 27 13.32 -0.77 -6.99
N PRO A 28 13.30 -0.85 -5.64
CA PRO A 28 12.61 0.13 -4.80
C PRO A 28 13.09 1.57 -4.98
N ASP A 29 14.38 1.75 -5.31
CA ASP A 29 14.96 3.07 -5.54
C ASP A 29 14.54 3.69 -6.89
N ASP A 30 14.13 2.87 -7.87
CA ASP A 30 13.58 3.32 -9.15
C ASP A 30 12.66 2.27 -9.80
N TYR A 31 11.44 2.16 -9.29
CA TYR A 31 10.46 1.19 -9.77
C TYR A 31 10.20 1.33 -11.28
N SER A 32 10.19 2.56 -11.79
CA SER A 32 9.86 2.81 -13.20
C SER A 32 10.93 2.27 -14.15
N ASP A 33 12.21 2.27 -13.75
CA ASP A 33 13.31 1.70 -14.54
C ASP A 33 13.26 0.17 -14.63
N GLY A 34 13.13 -0.51 -13.49
CA GLY A 34 13.09 -1.97 -13.46
C GLY A 34 11.91 -2.52 -14.28
N VAL A 35 10.78 -1.82 -14.19
CA VAL A 35 9.56 -2.12 -14.94
C VAL A 35 9.76 -1.97 -16.44
N LEU A 36 10.33 -0.86 -16.89
CA LEU A 36 10.51 -0.62 -18.32
C LEU A 36 11.50 -1.62 -18.93
N HIS A 37 12.65 -1.83 -18.29
CA HIS A 37 13.61 -2.84 -18.75
C HIS A 37 12.97 -4.25 -18.78
N GLY A 38 12.16 -4.55 -17.77
CA GLY A 38 11.41 -5.79 -17.70
C GLY A 38 10.43 -5.97 -18.86
N LEU A 39 9.69 -4.92 -19.18
CA LEU A 39 8.74 -4.90 -20.30
C LEU A 39 9.45 -5.06 -21.63
N LEU A 40 10.48 -4.26 -21.90
CA LEU A 40 11.19 -4.28 -23.19
C LEU A 40 11.84 -5.64 -23.45
N ALA A 41 12.52 -6.22 -22.47
CA ALA A 41 13.11 -7.55 -22.64
C ALA A 41 12.07 -8.68 -22.68
N HIS A 42 10.84 -8.47 -22.17
CA HIS A 42 9.72 -9.39 -22.37
C HIS A 42 9.19 -9.33 -23.81
N LEU A 43 9.02 -8.13 -24.36
CA LEU A 43 8.57 -7.92 -25.75
C LEU A 43 9.58 -8.46 -26.77
N GLN A 44 10.88 -8.16 -26.57
CA GLN A 44 11.95 -8.61 -27.47
C GLN A 44 12.00 -10.14 -27.63
N ARG A 45 11.80 -10.89 -26.54
CA ARG A 45 11.74 -12.37 -26.57
C ARG A 45 10.58 -12.93 -27.41
N ARG A 46 9.59 -12.09 -27.70
CA ARG A 46 8.40 -12.43 -28.48
C ARG A 46 8.39 -11.75 -29.84
N THR A 47 9.51 -11.14 -30.26
CA THR A 47 9.61 -10.38 -31.51
C THR A 47 8.54 -9.27 -31.63
N LEU A 48 8.14 -8.70 -30.49
CA LEU A 48 7.22 -7.56 -30.39
C LEU A 48 7.99 -6.27 -30.08
N GLY A 49 7.45 -5.15 -30.52
CA GLY A 49 7.93 -3.80 -30.24
C GLY A 49 7.04 -3.05 -29.22
N PRO A 50 7.54 -1.95 -28.64
CA PRO A 50 6.78 -1.11 -27.71
C PRO A 50 5.48 -0.53 -28.27
N GLN A 51 5.47 -0.25 -29.58
CA GLN A 51 4.31 0.25 -30.32
C GLN A 51 3.20 -0.79 -30.55
N ASP A 52 3.47 -2.07 -30.27
CA ASP A 52 2.44 -3.13 -30.34
C ASP A 52 1.57 -3.19 -29.08
N ILE A 53 1.80 -2.28 -28.12
CA ILE A 53 1.02 -2.18 -26.88
C ILE A 53 -0.10 -1.16 -27.04
N ASP A 54 -1.35 -1.64 -27.03
CA ASP A 54 -2.55 -0.79 -27.03
C ASP A 54 -2.89 -0.21 -25.65
N GLU A 55 -2.66 -1.00 -24.60
CA GLU A 55 -3.02 -0.65 -23.23
C GLU A 55 -2.03 -1.21 -22.20
N VAL A 56 -1.73 -0.42 -21.18
CA VAL A 56 -0.90 -0.79 -20.03
C VAL A 56 -1.78 -0.74 -18.79
N LEU A 57 -2.14 -1.91 -18.26
CA LEU A 57 -2.83 -2.03 -16.98
C LEU A 57 -1.80 -2.16 -15.85
N HIS A 58 -1.84 -1.24 -14.90
CA HIS A 58 -0.80 -1.09 -13.89
C HIS A 58 -1.35 -1.16 -12.46
N ALA A 59 -0.74 -1.98 -11.61
CA ALA A 59 -0.92 -1.97 -10.17
C ALA A 59 0.43 -1.80 -9.48
N CYS A 60 0.43 -1.21 -8.29
CA CYS A 60 1.66 -0.97 -7.54
C CYS A 60 1.42 -0.96 -6.03
N THR A 61 2.50 -1.10 -5.29
CA THR A 61 2.52 -1.01 -3.83
C THR A 61 3.01 0.36 -3.31
N VAL A 62 3.24 1.34 -4.20
CA VAL A 62 3.82 2.65 -3.84
C VAL A 62 2.97 3.35 -2.78
N ALA A 63 1.65 3.43 -2.96
CA ALA A 63 0.76 4.11 -2.01
C ALA A 63 0.73 3.39 -0.64
N THR A 64 0.62 2.06 -0.64
CA THR A 64 0.68 1.24 0.58
C THR A 64 2.01 1.45 1.31
N ASN A 65 3.14 1.21 0.64
CA ASN A 65 4.47 1.28 1.25
C ASN A 65 4.80 2.69 1.77
N THR A 66 4.30 3.73 1.09
CA THR A 66 4.44 5.11 1.54
C THR A 66 3.88 5.30 2.95
N VAL A 67 2.72 4.70 3.25
CA VAL A 67 2.09 4.74 4.58
C VAL A 67 2.82 3.82 5.55
N LEU A 68 3.11 2.57 5.16
CA LEU A 68 3.75 1.57 6.02
C LEU A 68 5.15 1.98 6.49
N GLU A 69 5.94 2.57 5.59
CA GLU A 69 7.31 2.99 5.87
C GLU A 69 7.39 4.42 6.46
N ALA A 70 6.25 5.10 6.61
CA ALA A 70 6.17 6.50 7.03
C ALA A 70 7.06 7.44 6.17
N LYS A 71 7.11 7.18 4.86
CA LYS A 71 7.90 7.93 3.85
C LYS A 71 7.05 8.82 2.93
N GLY A 72 5.84 9.16 3.36
CA GLY A 72 4.99 10.07 2.60
C GLY A 72 5.41 11.52 2.63
N ALA A 73 4.63 12.33 1.95
CA ALA A 73 4.83 13.76 1.90
C ALA A 73 4.79 14.37 3.30
N ARG A 74 5.54 15.46 3.48
CA ARG A 74 5.42 16.27 4.69
C ARG A 74 4.06 16.97 4.68
N THR A 75 3.08 16.34 5.32
CA THR A 75 1.67 16.73 5.25
C THR A 75 1.25 17.60 6.42
N ALA A 76 0.37 18.56 6.16
CA ALA A 76 -0.35 19.33 7.15
C ALA A 76 -1.86 19.11 7.07
N LEU A 77 -2.57 19.47 8.14
CA LEU A 77 -4.03 19.44 8.24
C LEU A 77 -4.53 20.84 8.58
N ILE A 78 -5.52 21.33 7.84
CA ILE A 78 -6.35 22.48 8.23
C ILE A 78 -7.73 21.96 8.60
N THR A 79 -8.20 22.29 9.79
CA THR A 79 -9.49 21.83 10.32
C THR A 79 -10.24 22.94 11.08
N THR A 80 -11.49 22.68 11.41
CA THR A 80 -12.32 23.57 12.23
C THR A 80 -11.70 23.77 13.60
N ARG A 81 -11.76 24.99 14.13
CA ARG A 81 -11.30 25.29 15.50
C ARG A 81 -11.92 24.35 16.54
N GLY A 82 -11.07 23.75 17.38
CA GLY A 82 -11.41 22.74 18.37
C GLY A 82 -11.21 21.29 17.91
N PHE A 83 -10.90 21.05 16.63
CA PHE A 83 -10.84 19.70 16.04
C PHE A 83 -9.42 19.25 15.67
N ARG A 84 -8.40 20.02 16.07
CA ARG A 84 -6.99 19.70 15.79
C ARG A 84 -6.54 18.30 16.21
N ASP A 85 -7.11 17.79 17.30
CA ASP A 85 -6.68 16.56 17.95
C ASP A 85 -7.48 15.32 17.51
N VAL A 86 -8.34 15.44 16.48
CA VAL A 86 -9.17 14.33 15.97
C VAL A 86 -8.35 13.10 15.56
N LEU A 87 -7.18 13.31 14.94
CA LEU A 87 -6.29 12.22 14.52
C LEU A 87 -5.60 11.50 15.70
N GLU A 88 -5.50 12.19 16.83
CA GLU A 88 -4.94 11.66 18.08
C GLU A 88 -5.98 10.82 18.82
N LEU A 89 -7.18 11.38 18.96
CA LEU A 89 -8.28 10.76 19.70
C LEU A 89 -8.86 9.54 19.00
N ARG A 90 -8.92 9.58 17.66
CA ARG A 90 -9.47 8.52 16.82
C ARG A 90 -10.86 8.08 17.32
N ARG A 91 -11.05 6.76 17.44
CA ARG A 91 -12.23 6.11 18.05
C ARG A 91 -12.00 5.67 19.50
N THR A 92 -10.85 6.00 20.11
CA THR A 92 -10.44 5.52 21.46
C THR A 92 -10.51 3.98 21.60
N ARG A 93 -10.31 3.25 20.50
CA ARG A 93 -10.42 1.80 20.44
C ARG A 93 -9.06 1.16 20.67
N ILE A 94 -8.99 0.17 21.56
CA ILE A 94 -7.77 -0.62 21.82
C ILE A 94 -7.88 -1.93 21.01
N PRO A 95 -7.01 -2.16 20.00
CA PRO A 95 -7.10 -3.34 19.13
C PRO A 95 -6.80 -4.66 19.84
N ARG A 96 -6.08 -4.60 20.97
CA ARG A 96 -5.69 -5.75 21.78
C ARG A 96 -6.39 -5.73 23.13
N LEU A 97 -7.38 -6.60 23.28
CA LEU A 97 -8.30 -6.69 24.44
C LEU A 97 -7.62 -6.71 25.83
N TYR A 98 -6.35 -7.13 25.92
CA TYR A 98 -5.63 -7.24 27.20
C TYR A 98 -4.29 -6.49 27.23
N ASP A 99 -4.03 -5.62 26.25
CA ASP A 99 -2.81 -4.81 26.21
C ASP A 99 -3.15 -3.34 26.51
N LEU A 100 -3.23 -2.99 27.79
CA LEU A 100 -3.52 -1.62 28.25
C LEU A 100 -2.40 -0.63 27.90
N LEU A 101 -1.21 -1.13 27.54
CA LEU A 101 -0.06 -0.31 27.15
C LEU A 101 0.12 -0.28 25.63
N TYR A 102 -0.86 -0.78 24.87
CA TYR A 102 -0.82 -0.78 23.42
C TYR A 102 -0.65 0.65 22.90
N ARG A 103 0.42 0.85 22.13
CA ARG A 103 0.68 2.13 21.47
C ARG A 103 0.13 2.09 20.07
N LEU A 104 -0.79 3.00 19.80
CA LEU A 104 -1.26 3.27 18.45
C LEU A 104 -0.11 3.83 17.60
N PRO A 105 -0.11 3.60 16.27
CA PRO A 105 0.83 4.27 15.38
C PRO A 105 0.76 5.78 15.54
N GLU A 106 1.88 6.48 15.38
CA GLU A 106 1.88 7.95 15.37
C GLU A 106 1.00 8.47 14.21
N PRO A 107 0.19 9.52 14.41
CA PRO A 107 -0.60 10.06 13.30
C PRO A 107 0.28 10.63 12.18
N LEU A 108 -0.12 10.40 10.92
CA LEU A 108 0.62 10.82 9.71
C LEU A 108 0.91 12.33 9.64
N VAL A 109 0.10 13.15 10.31
CA VAL A 109 0.34 14.59 10.47
C VAL A 109 0.72 14.86 11.93
N PRO A 110 1.93 15.36 12.23
CA PRO A 110 2.29 15.71 13.59
C PRO A 110 1.47 16.91 14.08
N ARG A 111 1.15 16.95 15.38
CA ARG A 111 0.25 17.96 15.97
C ARG A 111 0.59 19.42 15.62
N ARG A 112 1.88 19.76 15.51
CA ARG A 112 2.35 21.12 15.13
C ARG A 112 1.98 21.55 13.71
N LEU A 113 1.68 20.59 12.82
CA LEU A 113 1.21 20.83 11.44
C LEU A 113 -0.31 20.65 11.30
N ARG A 114 -1.04 20.51 12.41
CA ARG A 114 -2.50 20.53 12.45
C ARG A 114 -2.92 21.94 12.88
N LEU A 115 -3.46 22.71 11.94
CA LEU A 115 -3.85 24.10 12.11
C LEU A 115 -5.36 24.24 12.08
N GLU A 116 -5.83 25.26 12.79
CA GLU A 116 -7.26 25.51 12.99
C GLU A 116 -7.65 26.85 12.41
N VAL A 117 -8.83 26.86 11.78
CA VAL A 117 -9.49 28.05 11.28
C VAL A 117 -10.79 28.27 12.03
N SER A 118 -11.15 29.53 12.28
CA SER A 118 -12.44 29.87 12.85
C SER A 118 -13.49 29.86 11.76
N GLU A 119 -14.27 28.79 11.71
CA GLU A 119 -15.51 28.68 10.95
C GLU A 119 -16.45 27.69 11.64
N ARG A 120 -17.73 27.70 11.27
CA ARG A 120 -18.67 26.67 11.72
C ARG A 120 -19.83 26.54 10.76
N VAL A 121 -20.11 25.30 10.37
CA VAL A 121 -21.29 24.88 9.62
C VAL A 121 -22.06 23.89 10.49
N ASP A 122 -23.39 23.93 10.49
CA ASP A 122 -24.22 22.94 11.19
C ASP A 122 -24.46 21.68 10.32
N ALA A 123 -25.15 20.67 10.88
CA ALA A 123 -25.42 19.43 10.17
C ALA A 123 -26.38 19.59 8.98
N GLN A 124 -27.10 20.71 8.88
CA GLN A 124 -28.00 21.06 7.78
C GLN A 124 -27.28 21.89 6.69
N GLY A 125 -26.00 22.22 6.87
CA GLY A 125 -25.21 23.02 5.94
C GLY A 125 -25.35 24.53 6.15
N ASN A 126 -26.03 25.00 7.20
CA ASN A 126 -26.13 26.43 7.48
C ASN A 126 -24.83 26.92 8.12
N VAL A 127 -24.38 28.12 7.70
CA VAL A 127 -23.20 28.76 8.26
C VAL A 127 -23.55 29.39 9.61
N LEU A 128 -23.00 28.84 10.70
CA LEU A 128 -23.12 29.40 12.05
C LEU A 128 -22.02 30.43 12.34
N THR A 129 -20.83 30.22 11.77
CA THR A 129 -19.70 31.14 11.88
C THR A 129 -19.01 31.22 10.53
N PRO A 130 -18.97 32.40 9.88
CA PRO A 130 -18.27 32.57 8.60
C PRO A 130 -16.80 32.19 8.70
N LEU A 131 -16.23 31.71 7.59
CA LEU A 131 -14.80 31.46 7.49
C LEU A 131 -13.98 32.73 7.74
N ASN A 132 -13.12 32.69 8.74
CA ASN A 132 -12.18 33.78 9.03
C ASN A 132 -10.98 33.72 8.07
N ALA A 133 -10.94 34.63 7.09
CA ALA A 133 -9.86 34.73 6.11
C ALA A 133 -8.47 34.96 6.74
N ALA A 134 -8.38 35.74 7.82
CA ALA A 134 -7.10 36.00 8.49
C ALA A 134 -6.54 34.72 9.17
N ASP A 135 -7.41 33.82 9.63
CA ASP A 135 -6.98 32.52 10.15
C ASP A 135 -6.42 31.63 9.03
N VAL A 136 -7.03 31.67 7.83
CA VAL A 136 -6.55 30.94 6.65
C VAL A 136 -5.17 31.46 6.23
N ASP A 137 -5.01 32.77 6.10
CA ASP A 137 -3.73 33.37 5.70
C ASP A 137 -2.62 33.06 6.70
N ARG A 138 -2.91 33.17 8.00
CA ARG A 138 -1.98 32.79 9.06
C ARG A 138 -1.63 31.31 9.00
N ALA A 139 -2.60 30.44 8.74
CA ALA A 139 -2.35 29.01 8.60
C ALA A 139 -1.40 28.74 7.42
N VAL A 140 -1.71 29.31 6.25
CA VAL A 140 -0.87 29.19 5.04
C VAL A 140 0.54 29.71 5.27
N GLN A 141 0.73 30.83 5.98
CA GLN A 141 2.06 31.35 6.32
C GLN A 141 2.87 30.38 7.19
N VAL A 142 2.24 29.79 8.22
CA VAL A 142 2.89 28.77 9.06
C VAL A 142 3.27 27.55 8.23
N LEU A 143 2.38 27.09 7.34
CA LEU A 143 2.63 25.95 6.47
C LEU A 143 3.74 26.21 5.46
N ARG A 144 3.83 27.44 4.91
CA ARG A 144 4.94 27.88 4.06
C ARG A 144 6.27 27.80 4.80
N ALA A 145 6.33 28.37 6.00
CA ALA A 145 7.55 28.36 6.82
C ALA A 145 7.94 26.94 7.25
N ALA A 146 6.95 26.07 7.36
CA ALA A 146 7.14 24.66 7.63
C ALA A 146 7.38 23.81 6.38
N ASP A 147 7.57 24.38 5.19
CA ASP A 147 7.96 23.67 3.96
C ASP A 147 7.18 22.35 3.75
N VAL A 148 5.86 22.43 3.81
CA VAL A 148 4.98 21.26 3.63
C VAL A 148 4.78 21.00 2.14
N SER A 149 4.76 19.73 1.76
CA SER A 149 4.56 19.31 0.36
C SER A 149 3.10 18.94 0.06
N ALA A 150 2.30 18.72 1.10
CA ALA A 150 0.89 18.39 0.97
C ALA A 150 0.03 18.96 2.13
N ILE A 151 -1.23 19.29 1.84
CA ILE A 151 -2.18 19.84 2.79
C ILE A 151 -3.52 19.09 2.63
N ALA A 152 -4.00 18.50 3.72
CA ALA A 152 -5.38 18.05 3.84
C ALA A 152 -6.23 19.16 4.46
N VAL A 153 -7.42 19.38 3.92
CA VAL A 153 -8.43 20.26 4.53
C VAL A 153 -9.65 19.43 4.87
N CYS A 154 -10.06 19.45 6.13
CA CYS A 154 -11.26 18.76 6.59
C CYS A 154 -11.97 19.61 7.64
N LEU A 155 -13.05 20.25 7.22
CA LEU A 155 -13.92 21.03 8.09
C LEU A 155 -15.11 20.18 8.54
N LEU A 156 -15.68 20.51 9.69
CA LEU A 156 -16.93 19.88 10.13
C LEU A 156 -18.06 20.18 9.16
N HIS A 157 -18.86 19.15 8.88
CA HIS A 157 -20.03 19.23 8.01
C HIS A 157 -19.77 19.76 6.59
N SER A 158 -18.51 19.70 6.11
CA SER A 158 -18.19 20.09 4.73
C SER A 158 -18.85 19.21 3.68
N TYR A 159 -19.26 17.99 4.04
CA TYR A 159 -20.10 17.12 3.20
C TYR A 159 -21.52 17.69 2.96
N ALA A 160 -22.01 18.55 3.87
CA ALA A 160 -23.32 19.21 3.75
C ALA A 160 -23.19 20.59 3.09
N ASN A 161 -22.11 21.32 3.36
CA ASN A 161 -21.78 22.58 2.69
C ASN A 161 -20.27 22.74 2.59
N ASP A 162 -19.74 22.65 1.37
CA ASP A 162 -18.31 22.60 1.08
C ASP A 162 -17.68 23.98 0.84
N ALA A 163 -18.47 25.07 0.91
CA ALA A 163 -18.06 26.40 0.48
C ALA A 163 -16.79 26.90 1.19
N HIS A 164 -16.69 26.70 2.51
CA HIS A 164 -15.53 27.08 3.29
C HIS A 164 -14.30 26.23 2.94
N GLU A 165 -14.47 24.93 2.77
CA GLU A 165 -13.38 24.01 2.45
C GLU A 165 -12.80 24.31 1.07
N ARG A 166 -13.67 24.55 0.08
CA ARG A 166 -13.30 25.02 -1.26
C ARG A 166 -12.59 26.37 -1.24
N ALA A 167 -13.02 27.30 -0.38
CA ALA A 167 -12.39 28.61 -0.24
C ALA A 167 -10.97 28.50 0.32
N ILE A 168 -10.75 27.64 1.33
CA ILE A 168 -9.42 27.32 1.84
C ILE A 168 -8.56 26.69 0.75
N GLY A 169 -9.09 25.72 0.00
CA GLY A 169 -8.38 25.09 -1.12
C GLY A 169 -7.84 26.11 -2.12
N ARG A 170 -8.71 27.01 -2.61
CA ARG A 170 -8.30 28.10 -3.53
C ARG A 170 -7.25 29.02 -2.92
N ALA A 171 -7.37 29.36 -1.64
CA ALA A 171 -6.40 30.22 -0.96
C ALA A 171 -5.03 29.53 -0.84
N VAL A 172 -5.02 28.23 -0.53
CA VAL A 172 -3.80 27.41 -0.47
C VAL A 172 -3.15 27.32 -1.85
N GLU A 173 -3.92 26.99 -2.90
CA GLU A 173 -3.40 26.90 -4.28
C GLU A 173 -2.79 28.22 -4.76
N ALA A 174 -3.42 29.35 -4.46
CA ALA A 174 -2.94 30.67 -4.85
C ALA A 174 -1.65 31.07 -4.11
N GLN A 175 -1.50 30.68 -2.86
CA GLN A 175 -0.39 31.11 -2.01
C GLN A 175 0.78 30.10 -1.98
N LEU A 176 0.51 28.80 -2.11
CA LEU A 176 1.47 27.70 -2.07
C LEU A 176 1.42 26.89 -3.37
N PRO A 177 1.79 27.48 -4.52
CA PRO A 177 1.78 26.77 -5.79
C PRO A 177 2.73 25.57 -5.73
N GLY A 178 2.26 24.42 -6.19
CA GLY A 178 3.01 23.15 -6.18
C GLY A 178 2.82 22.30 -4.93
N CYS A 179 2.14 22.80 -3.89
CA CYS A 179 1.70 21.96 -2.78
C CYS A 179 0.48 21.11 -3.20
N PHE A 180 0.50 19.82 -2.88
CA PHE A 180 -0.64 18.95 -3.11
C PHE A 180 -1.78 19.31 -2.14
N VAL A 181 -2.99 19.56 -2.64
CA VAL A 181 -4.15 19.92 -1.82
C VAL A 181 -5.20 18.83 -1.91
N SER A 182 -5.58 18.29 -0.74
CA SER A 182 -6.64 17.29 -0.62
C SER A 182 -7.80 17.85 0.18
N LEU A 183 -8.90 18.17 -0.49
CA LEU A 183 -10.14 18.54 0.19
C LEU A 183 -10.90 17.27 0.55
N SER A 184 -11.28 17.15 1.81
CA SER A 184 -12.07 16.02 2.31
C SER A 184 -13.38 15.80 1.53
N VAL A 185 -14.02 16.84 1.02
CA VAL A 185 -15.24 16.73 0.19
C VAL A 185 -14.97 16.04 -1.16
N ASP A 186 -13.77 16.17 -1.73
CA ASP A 186 -13.40 15.48 -2.98
C ASP A 186 -13.04 14.02 -2.72
N VAL A 187 -12.57 13.73 -1.51
CA VAL A 187 -12.11 12.39 -1.14
C VAL A 187 -13.24 11.54 -0.58
N LEU A 188 -13.88 12.00 0.49
CA LEU A 188 -14.92 11.29 1.23
C LEU A 188 -16.00 12.28 1.73
N PRO A 189 -16.99 12.64 0.89
CA PRO A 189 -18.07 13.56 1.25
C PRO A 189 -19.15 12.86 2.09
N GLN A 190 -18.77 12.40 3.29
CA GLN A 190 -19.66 11.67 4.21
C GLN A 190 -19.55 12.20 5.65
N MET A 191 -20.57 11.89 6.45
CA MET A 191 -20.57 12.15 7.90
C MET A 191 -19.48 11.35 8.63
N TYR A 192 -19.18 11.77 9.87
CA TYR A 192 -18.07 11.32 10.73
C TYR A 192 -16.72 11.95 10.41
N GLU A 193 -16.20 12.73 11.36
CA GLU A 193 -15.04 13.59 11.20
C GLU A 193 -13.71 12.84 11.26
N TYR A 194 -13.56 11.80 12.08
CA TYR A 194 -12.30 11.08 12.20
C TYR A 194 -11.96 10.36 10.89
N GLU A 195 -12.88 9.57 10.38
CA GLU A 195 -12.77 8.82 9.14
C GLU A 195 -12.46 9.71 7.95
N ARG A 196 -13.21 10.81 7.83
CA ARG A 196 -13.06 11.79 6.75
C ARG A 196 -11.72 12.50 6.84
N THR A 197 -11.31 12.92 8.05
CA THR A 197 -10.01 13.55 8.27
C THR A 197 -8.87 12.58 7.97
N SER A 198 -8.93 11.35 8.50
CA SER A 198 -7.93 10.31 8.28
C SER A 198 -7.78 9.97 6.80
N THR A 199 -8.90 9.79 6.09
CA THR A 199 -8.91 9.47 4.65
C THR A 199 -8.34 10.63 3.81
N ALA A 200 -8.73 11.88 4.11
CA ALA A 200 -8.19 13.06 3.43
C ALA A 200 -6.69 13.25 3.69
N VAL A 201 -6.25 12.95 4.91
CA VAL A 201 -4.83 12.99 5.30
C VAL A 201 -4.02 11.91 4.58
N ILE A 202 -4.50 10.66 4.52
CA ILE A 202 -3.84 9.61 3.75
C ILE A 202 -3.71 10.04 2.29
N ASN A 203 -4.78 10.56 1.70
CA ASN A 203 -4.78 11.04 0.31
C ASN A 203 -3.73 12.14 0.08
N ALA A 204 -3.64 13.13 0.97
CA ALA A 204 -2.60 14.16 0.91
C ALA A 204 -1.19 13.58 1.12
N TYR A 205 -1.04 12.63 2.05
CA TYR A 205 0.23 12.03 2.44
C TYR A 205 0.86 11.21 1.32
N VAL A 206 0.05 10.42 0.60
CA VAL A 206 0.52 9.59 -0.52
C VAL A 206 0.56 10.34 -1.85
N GLY A 207 -0.05 11.52 -1.95
CA GLY A 207 -0.21 12.25 -3.21
C GLY A 207 1.09 12.56 -3.94
N PRO A 208 2.02 13.34 -3.36
CA PRO A 208 3.27 13.65 -4.03
C PRO A 208 4.12 12.44 -4.43
N PRO A 209 4.31 11.40 -3.57
CA PRO A 209 5.02 10.17 -3.98
C PRO A 209 4.36 9.44 -5.15
N VAL A 210 3.03 9.27 -5.12
CA VAL A 210 2.28 8.60 -6.20
C VAL A 210 2.35 9.42 -7.49
N GLU A 211 2.18 10.74 -7.41
CA GLU A 211 2.27 11.62 -8.57
C GLU A 211 3.67 11.57 -9.20
N HIS A 212 4.72 11.66 -8.39
CA HIS A 212 6.10 11.57 -8.87
C HIS A 212 6.34 10.24 -9.60
N TYR A 213 5.92 9.13 -8.99
CA TYR A 213 6.04 7.80 -9.55
C TYR A 213 5.31 7.66 -10.89
N LEU A 214 4.03 8.06 -10.97
CA LEU A 214 3.24 7.95 -12.20
C LEU A 214 3.79 8.85 -13.31
N ARG A 215 4.26 10.06 -12.98
CA ARG A 215 4.92 10.94 -13.95
C ARG A 215 6.22 10.32 -14.49
N SER A 216 7.04 9.71 -13.63
CA SER A 216 8.25 9.01 -14.03
C SER A 216 7.93 7.83 -14.96
N LEU A 217 6.95 7.01 -14.60
CA LEU A 217 6.48 5.88 -15.41
C LEU A 217 5.98 6.33 -16.80
N ILE A 218 5.12 7.36 -16.85
CA ILE A 218 4.61 7.90 -18.13
C ILE A 218 5.76 8.39 -19.01
N ARG A 219 6.70 9.15 -18.44
CA ARG A 219 7.84 9.67 -19.18
C ARG A 219 8.66 8.53 -19.79
N ARG A 220 8.99 7.51 -18.99
CA ARG A 220 9.78 6.36 -19.41
C ARG A 220 9.08 5.51 -20.47
N LEU A 221 7.78 5.25 -20.31
CA LEU A 221 6.98 4.56 -21.33
C LEU A 221 7.01 5.31 -22.66
N ARG A 222 6.90 6.65 -22.64
CA ARG A 222 7.00 7.48 -23.85
C ARG A 222 8.41 7.49 -24.46
N GLU A 223 9.45 7.61 -23.65
CA GLU A 223 10.86 7.53 -24.09
C GLU A 223 11.14 6.19 -24.79
N ALA A 224 10.50 5.11 -24.31
CA ALA A 224 10.55 3.79 -24.91
C ALA A 224 9.56 3.56 -26.07
N GLN A 225 8.85 4.61 -26.52
CA GLN A 225 7.90 4.57 -27.63
C GLN A 225 6.67 3.67 -27.40
N VAL A 226 6.28 3.44 -26.15
CA VAL A 226 4.99 2.81 -25.81
C VAL A 226 3.88 3.85 -26.02
N THR A 227 2.98 3.60 -26.96
CA THR A 227 1.86 4.49 -27.31
C THR A 227 0.56 4.16 -26.60
N GLY A 228 0.49 3.00 -25.96
CA GLY A 228 -0.70 2.51 -25.28
C GLY A 228 -1.13 3.38 -24.10
N ARG A 229 -2.42 3.30 -23.77
CA ARG A 229 -2.99 4.05 -22.63
C ARG A 229 -2.57 3.41 -21.31
N LEU A 230 -2.09 4.22 -20.36
CA LEU A 230 -1.79 3.75 -19.01
C LEU A 230 -3.04 3.89 -18.13
N MET A 231 -3.53 2.76 -17.65
CA MET A 231 -4.62 2.64 -16.69
C MET A 231 -4.09 2.03 -15.40
N VAL A 232 -4.62 2.45 -14.26
CA VAL A 232 -4.17 2.04 -12.93
C VAL A 232 -5.29 1.30 -12.21
N MET A 233 -4.96 0.16 -11.61
CA MET A 233 -5.88 -0.60 -10.78
C MET A 233 -6.27 0.22 -9.55
N GLN A 234 -7.55 0.21 -9.20
CA GLN A 234 -8.05 0.80 -7.97
C GLN A 234 -8.34 -0.28 -6.93
N SER A 235 -8.30 0.08 -5.65
CA SER A 235 -8.51 -0.83 -4.53
C SER A 235 -9.85 -1.57 -4.61
N SER A 236 -10.88 -0.98 -5.20
CA SER A 236 -12.21 -1.58 -5.35
C SER A 236 -12.34 -2.57 -6.52
N GLY A 237 -11.24 -2.88 -7.24
CA GLY A 237 -11.21 -3.89 -8.30
C GLY A 237 -11.51 -3.39 -9.72
N GLY A 238 -11.65 -2.08 -9.92
CA GLY A 238 -11.76 -1.47 -11.27
C GLY A 238 -10.47 -0.78 -11.72
N ILE A 239 -10.51 -0.10 -12.86
CA ILE A 239 -9.36 0.64 -13.41
C ILE A 239 -9.67 2.13 -13.56
N LEU A 240 -8.66 2.97 -13.35
CA LEU A 240 -8.73 4.43 -13.41
C LEU A 240 -7.67 4.99 -14.36
N ASP A 241 -7.98 6.12 -14.99
CA ASP A 241 -6.95 6.88 -15.70
C ASP A 241 -5.99 7.57 -14.70
N VAL A 242 -4.78 7.89 -15.16
CA VAL A 242 -3.75 8.49 -14.30
C VAL A 242 -4.19 9.82 -13.69
N ALA A 243 -4.93 10.66 -14.42
CA ALA A 243 -5.35 11.95 -13.90
C ALA A 243 -6.34 11.77 -12.72
N SER A 244 -7.21 10.76 -12.80
CA SER A 244 -8.08 10.38 -11.69
C SER A 244 -7.31 9.87 -10.48
N VAL A 245 -6.27 9.05 -10.67
CA VAL A 245 -5.41 8.59 -9.57
C VAL A 245 -4.64 9.75 -8.93
N VAL A 246 -4.09 10.68 -9.71
CA VAL A 246 -3.38 11.85 -9.16
C VAL A 246 -4.31 12.72 -8.30
N ARG A 247 -5.61 12.83 -8.64
CA ARG A 247 -6.58 13.55 -7.80
C ARG A 247 -6.94 12.79 -6.51
N LYS A 248 -7.07 11.46 -6.58
CA LYS A 248 -7.45 10.59 -5.45
C LYS A 248 -6.48 9.41 -5.29
N PRO A 249 -5.21 9.66 -4.92
CA PRO A 249 -4.18 8.64 -4.82
C PRO A 249 -4.45 7.62 -3.70
N ALA A 250 -5.27 7.95 -2.70
CA ALA A 250 -5.70 6.99 -1.68
C ALA A 250 -6.53 5.82 -2.27
N ALA A 251 -7.11 5.97 -3.46
CA ALA A 251 -7.91 4.92 -4.11
C ALA A 251 -7.09 3.78 -4.74
N ILE A 252 -5.76 3.85 -4.67
CA ILE A 252 -4.86 2.80 -5.18
C ILE A 252 -4.06 2.11 -4.06
N VAL A 253 -4.37 2.39 -2.80
CA VAL A 253 -3.80 1.66 -1.64
C VAL A 253 -4.32 0.22 -1.69
N GLU A 254 -3.44 -0.78 -1.67
CA GLU A 254 -3.79 -2.19 -1.91
C GLU A 254 -4.36 -2.51 -3.31
N CYS A 255 -4.02 -1.75 -4.36
CA CYS A 255 -4.53 -2.04 -5.71
C CYS A 255 -3.99 -3.34 -6.34
N GLY A 256 -2.77 -3.76 -6.03
CA GLY A 256 -2.18 -5.01 -6.54
C GLY A 256 -2.95 -6.25 -6.09
N PRO A 257 -3.12 -6.45 -4.77
CA PRO A 257 -3.89 -7.57 -4.23
C PRO A 257 -5.35 -7.60 -4.69
N ALA A 258 -5.97 -6.43 -4.85
CA ALA A 258 -7.31 -6.34 -5.43
C ALA A 258 -7.37 -6.99 -6.82
N ALA A 259 -6.35 -6.82 -7.66
CA ALA A 259 -6.27 -7.48 -8.96
C ALA A 259 -6.18 -9.00 -8.86
N GLY A 260 -5.43 -9.52 -7.89
CA GLY A 260 -5.34 -10.96 -7.63
C GLY A 260 -6.69 -11.56 -7.27
N VAL A 261 -7.47 -10.89 -6.41
CA VAL A 261 -8.81 -11.34 -6.02
C VAL A 261 -9.81 -11.27 -7.18
N ILE A 262 -9.80 -10.18 -7.95
CA ILE A 262 -10.64 -10.08 -9.16
C ILE A 262 -10.29 -11.18 -10.15
N GLY A 263 -9.00 -11.45 -10.38
CA GLY A 263 -8.54 -12.53 -11.24
C GLY A 263 -8.98 -13.91 -10.74
N ALA A 264 -8.91 -14.17 -9.43
CA ALA A 264 -9.40 -15.40 -8.82
C ALA A 264 -10.90 -15.58 -9.04
N ALA A 265 -11.71 -14.52 -8.96
CA ALA A 265 -13.15 -14.60 -9.22
C ALA A 265 -13.45 -14.96 -10.68
N VAL A 266 -12.70 -14.39 -11.64
CA VAL A 266 -12.82 -14.74 -13.06
C VAL A 266 -12.46 -16.21 -13.29
N VAL A 267 -11.36 -16.70 -12.70
CA VAL A 267 -10.98 -18.11 -12.79
C VAL A 267 -12.03 -19.02 -12.16
N GLY A 268 -12.64 -18.62 -11.04
CA GLY A 268 -13.75 -19.33 -10.42
C GLY A 268 -14.94 -19.52 -11.34
N ASP A 269 -15.37 -18.44 -12.00
CA ASP A 269 -16.46 -18.48 -12.98
C ASP A 269 -16.14 -19.45 -14.14
N MET A 270 -14.91 -19.39 -14.68
CA MET A 270 -14.45 -20.29 -15.73
C MET A 270 -14.42 -21.77 -15.31
N LEU A 271 -14.19 -22.05 -14.03
CA LEU A 271 -14.18 -23.40 -13.46
C LEU A 271 -15.58 -23.86 -12.99
N GLY A 272 -16.57 -22.97 -12.98
CA GLY A 272 -17.88 -23.25 -12.38
C GLY A 272 -17.84 -23.33 -10.84
N GLU A 273 -16.84 -22.71 -10.22
CA GLU A 273 -16.59 -22.69 -8.78
C GLU A 273 -16.85 -21.28 -8.21
N PRO A 274 -18.08 -20.97 -7.78
CA PRO A 274 -18.46 -19.62 -7.35
C PRO A 274 -17.97 -19.27 -5.93
N ASN A 275 -17.48 -20.25 -5.15
CA ASN A 275 -17.05 -20.06 -3.78
C ASN A 275 -15.56 -20.38 -3.64
N LEU A 276 -14.73 -19.36 -3.44
CA LEU A 276 -13.28 -19.47 -3.43
C LEU A 276 -12.67 -18.73 -2.24
N ILE A 277 -11.50 -19.20 -1.81
CA ILE A 277 -10.59 -18.43 -0.98
C ILE A 277 -9.40 -18.08 -1.85
N SER A 278 -9.22 -16.79 -2.12
CA SER A 278 -8.00 -16.28 -2.76
C SER A 278 -6.94 -16.14 -1.68
N PHE A 279 -5.77 -16.73 -1.90
CA PHE A 279 -4.62 -16.68 -1.01
C PHE A 279 -3.38 -16.31 -1.84
N ASP A 280 -2.80 -15.15 -1.55
CA ASP A 280 -1.58 -14.67 -2.19
C ASP A 280 -0.50 -14.42 -1.13
N MET A 281 0.63 -15.11 -1.23
CA MET A 281 1.75 -14.97 -0.31
C MET A 281 2.98 -14.46 -1.07
N GLY A 282 3.36 -13.22 -0.77
CA GLY A 282 4.57 -12.59 -1.28
C GLY A 282 5.79 -12.83 -0.39
N GLY A 283 6.82 -12.00 -0.57
CA GLY A 283 8.01 -12.01 0.28
C GLY A 283 7.81 -11.33 1.65
N THR A 284 6.86 -10.41 1.78
CA THR A 284 6.66 -9.62 3.00
C THR A 284 5.35 -9.95 3.71
N THR A 285 4.27 -10.14 2.95
CA THR A 285 2.93 -10.32 3.50
C THR A 285 2.15 -11.40 2.75
N ALA A 286 1.14 -11.93 3.44
CA ALA A 286 0.16 -12.86 2.91
C ALA A 286 -1.22 -12.21 2.97
N LYS A 287 -1.98 -12.41 1.91
CA LYS A 287 -3.26 -11.76 1.68
C LYS A 287 -4.33 -12.78 1.36
N VAL A 288 -5.48 -12.62 1.99
CA VAL A 288 -6.59 -13.57 1.90
C VAL A 288 -7.89 -12.83 1.62
N SER A 289 -8.67 -13.31 0.67
CA SER A 289 -10.02 -12.84 0.40
C SER A 289 -10.97 -14.00 0.20
N VAL A 290 -12.22 -13.83 0.62
CA VAL A 290 -13.30 -14.78 0.36
C VAL A 290 -14.13 -14.27 -0.82
N ILE A 291 -14.32 -15.13 -1.81
CA ILE A 291 -15.23 -14.92 -2.94
C ILE A 291 -16.41 -15.84 -2.69
N LYS A 292 -17.62 -15.28 -2.69
CA LYS A 292 -18.84 -16.03 -2.38
C LYS A 292 -19.86 -15.82 -3.48
N ASP A 293 -20.45 -16.90 -3.97
CA ASP A 293 -21.46 -16.87 -5.03
C ASP A 293 -20.99 -16.08 -6.29
N GLY A 294 -19.70 -16.17 -6.62
CA GLY A 294 -19.05 -15.45 -7.72
C GLY A 294 -18.79 -13.97 -7.45
N GLN A 295 -19.13 -13.47 -6.26
CA GLN A 295 -19.03 -12.06 -5.91
C GLN A 295 -17.83 -11.79 -5.00
N VAL A 296 -17.06 -10.77 -5.39
CA VAL A 296 -15.95 -10.24 -4.60
C VAL A 296 -16.50 -9.25 -3.57
N GLY A 297 -16.20 -9.48 -2.29
CA GLY A 297 -16.60 -8.58 -1.22
C GLY A 297 -15.92 -7.22 -1.34
N ILE A 298 -16.70 -6.14 -1.19
CA ILE A 298 -16.19 -4.77 -1.11
C ILE A 298 -16.42 -4.24 0.30
N SER A 299 -15.36 -3.79 0.96
CA SER A 299 -15.40 -3.10 2.23
C SER A 299 -15.19 -1.60 2.05
N THR A 300 -15.83 -0.81 2.91
CA THR A 300 -15.54 0.61 3.09
C THR A 300 -14.90 0.89 4.45
N ASP A 301 -14.71 -0.13 5.31
CA ASP A 301 -14.09 0.01 6.62
C ASP A 301 -12.73 -0.69 6.61
N HIS A 302 -11.68 0.08 6.31
CA HIS A 302 -10.31 -0.43 6.27
C HIS A 302 -9.37 0.50 7.06
N GLU A 303 -8.27 -0.07 7.56
CA GLU A 303 -7.18 0.63 8.22
C GLU A 303 -5.84 0.26 7.57
N VAL A 304 -5.07 1.27 7.19
CA VAL A 304 -3.73 1.11 6.59
C VAL A 304 -2.68 1.25 7.68
N GLY A 305 -1.63 0.41 7.64
CA GLY A 305 -0.54 0.49 8.63
C GLY A 305 -0.83 -0.15 9.97
N SER A 306 -1.79 -1.07 10.03
CA SER A 306 -1.98 -1.93 11.19
C SER A 306 -1.16 -3.23 11.02
N VAL A 307 -0.53 -3.71 12.09
CA VAL A 307 0.27 -4.96 12.09
C VAL A 307 -0.64 -6.21 11.97
N GLU A 308 -1.94 -6.03 12.22
CA GLU A 308 -3.00 -7.04 12.15
C GLU A 308 -4.21 -6.40 11.47
N SER A 309 -4.13 -6.15 10.16
CA SER A 309 -5.28 -5.64 9.38
C SER A 309 -6.24 -6.81 9.14
N GLY A 310 -7.07 -7.08 10.14
CA GLY A 310 -8.15 -8.06 10.03
C GLY A 310 -9.20 -7.61 9.01
N SER A 311 -9.67 -8.54 8.19
CA SER A 311 -10.88 -8.35 7.37
C SER A 311 -12.09 -8.02 8.25
N VAL A 312 -13.12 -7.42 7.64
CA VAL A 312 -14.41 -7.03 8.24
C VAL A 312 -15.06 -8.16 9.05
N ALA A 313 -14.69 -9.42 8.77
CA ALA A 313 -15.15 -10.61 9.50
C ALA A 313 -14.75 -10.65 10.99
N THR A 314 -13.84 -9.78 11.46
CA THR A 314 -13.54 -9.62 12.89
C THR A 314 -13.74 -8.19 13.38
N PRO A 315 -14.99 -7.78 13.69
CA PRO A 315 -15.32 -6.48 14.27
C PRO A 315 -14.64 -6.19 15.61
N LEU A 316 -13.89 -7.15 16.18
CA LEU A 316 -13.17 -7.09 17.44
C LEU A 316 -11.67 -6.72 17.28
N VAL A 317 -11.07 -6.85 16.08
CA VAL A 317 -9.61 -6.74 15.88
C VAL A 317 -9.16 -5.42 15.21
N GLY A 318 -10.08 -4.50 14.87
CA GLY A 318 -9.75 -3.19 14.30
C GLY A 318 -9.26 -2.13 15.31
N GLY A 319 -8.71 -1.02 14.80
CA GLY A 319 -8.26 0.16 15.55
C GLY A 319 -6.76 0.40 15.54
N GLY A 320 -5.99 -0.48 14.90
CA GLY A 320 -4.52 -0.50 14.93
C GLY A 320 -3.86 0.35 13.85
N GLY A 321 -4.60 0.77 12.81
CA GLY A 321 -4.05 1.55 11.69
C GLY A 321 -4.69 2.94 11.53
N HIS A 322 -4.42 3.56 10.38
CA HIS A 322 -5.05 4.79 9.94
C HIS A 322 -6.31 4.47 9.13
N ALA A 323 -7.47 5.02 9.52
CA ALA A 323 -8.73 4.74 8.85
C ALA A 323 -8.72 5.25 7.40
N LEU A 324 -9.07 4.38 6.46
CA LEU A 324 -9.25 4.66 5.05
C LEU A 324 -10.64 4.19 4.62
N LYS A 325 -11.56 5.14 4.45
CA LYS A 325 -12.97 4.86 4.15
C LYS A 325 -13.31 4.91 2.65
N LEU A 326 -12.40 4.47 1.80
CA LEU A 326 -12.67 4.32 0.37
C LEU A 326 -13.07 2.86 0.07
N PRO A 327 -13.98 2.61 -0.89
CA PRO A 327 -14.31 1.25 -1.31
C PRO A 327 -13.05 0.50 -1.74
N ALA A 328 -12.85 -0.68 -1.16
CA ALA A 328 -11.74 -1.58 -1.47
C ALA A 328 -12.24 -3.03 -1.45
N VAL A 329 -11.60 -3.90 -2.22
CA VAL A 329 -11.78 -5.34 -2.09
C VAL A 329 -11.46 -5.74 -0.66
N ASP A 330 -12.32 -6.57 -0.05
CA ASP A 330 -12.16 -7.03 1.33
C ASP A 330 -11.04 -8.08 1.41
N ILE A 331 -9.87 -7.63 1.87
CA ILE A 331 -8.66 -8.43 1.96
C ILE A 331 -8.19 -8.41 3.42
N ALA A 332 -7.99 -9.59 3.99
CA ALA A 332 -7.23 -9.76 5.22
C ALA A 332 -5.74 -9.80 4.89
N GLU A 333 -4.92 -9.07 5.64
CA GLU A 333 -3.46 -9.10 5.48
C GLU A 333 -2.78 -9.56 6.77
N ILE A 334 -1.76 -10.39 6.60
CA ILE A 334 -0.90 -10.85 7.68
C ILE A 334 0.55 -10.55 7.28
N GLY A 335 1.33 -10.01 8.22
CA GLY A 335 2.77 -9.74 8.08
C GLY A 335 3.63 -11.00 8.07
N ALA A 336 3.30 -11.97 7.22
CA ALA A 336 4.01 -13.23 7.04
C ALA A 336 4.18 -13.51 5.54
N GLY A 337 5.39 -13.85 5.11
CA GLY A 337 5.69 -14.16 3.72
C GLY A 337 7.03 -14.89 3.59
N GLY A 338 7.48 -15.10 2.35
CA GLY A 338 8.73 -15.83 2.08
C GLY A 338 9.99 -15.20 2.70
N GLY A 339 10.02 -13.89 2.88
CA GLY A 339 11.10 -13.15 3.51
C GLY A 339 10.96 -12.98 5.02
N SER A 340 9.91 -13.51 5.66
CA SER A 340 9.76 -13.43 7.11
C SER A 340 10.95 -14.07 7.81
N MET A 341 11.58 -13.32 8.71
CA MET A 341 12.83 -13.74 9.36
C MET A 341 12.53 -14.67 10.53
N ALA A 342 13.27 -15.77 10.58
CA ALA A 342 13.24 -16.73 11.66
C ALA A 342 14.24 -16.31 12.76
N HIS A 343 13.79 -16.33 14.00
CA HIS A 343 14.61 -16.01 15.18
C HIS A 343 14.15 -16.79 16.41
N LEU A 344 14.99 -16.81 17.44
CA LEU A 344 14.62 -17.34 18.75
C LEU A 344 14.14 -16.19 19.65
N ASP A 345 13.00 -16.39 20.31
CA ASP A 345 12.57 -15.46 21.36
C ASP A 345 13.44 -15.60 22.62
N LYS A 346 13.20 -14.74 23.62
CA LYS A 346 13.94 -14.76 24.90
C LYS A 346 13.80 -16.08 25.67
N ALA A 347 12.80 -16.90 25.36
CA ALA A 347 12.57 -18.21 25.94
C ALA A 347 13.13 -19.36 25.08
N GLY A 348 13.87 -19.05 24.01
CA GLY A 348 14.47 -20.03 23.10
C GLY A 348 13.46 -20.70 22.17
N ARG A 349 12.26 -20.13 21.99
CA ARG A 349 11.27 -20.66 21.05
C ARG A 349 11.49 -20.05 19.67
N LEU A 350 11.39 -20.90 18.65
CA LEU A 350 11.44 -20.47 17.26
C LEU A 350 10.21 -19.60 16.94
N LYS A 351 10.47 -18.46 16.30
CA LYS A 351 9.49 -17.48 15.83
C LYS A 351 9.83 -17.09 14.40
N VAL A 352 8.81 -16.84 13.59
CA VAL A 352 8.93 -16.36 12.22
C VAL A 352 8.15 -15.06 12.08
N GLY A 353 8.80 -14.03 11.57
CA GLY A 353 8.24 -12.68 11.53
C GLY A 353 8.08 -12.04 12.92
N PRO A 354 7.49 -10.84 13.02
CA PRO A 354 6.86 -10.08 11.92
C PRO A 354 7.86 -9.37 11.01
N GLN A 355 9.14 -9.31 11.37
CA GLN A 355 10.14 -8.66 10.51
C GLN A 355 10.38 -9.48 9.23
N SER A 356 10.57 -8.78 8.11
CA SER A 356 10.86 -9.38 6.80
C SER A 356 12.18 -8.84 6.24
N ALA A 357 12.87 -9.68 5.46
CA ALA A 357 14.09 -9.33 4.74
C ALA A 357 13.85 -8.54 3.43
N CYS A 358 12.58 -8.38 3.01
CA CYS A 358 12.18 -7.67 1.79
C CYS A 358 12.90 -8.17 0.52
N ALA A 359 13.08 -7.31 -0.51
CA ALA A 359 13.85 -7.65 -1.72
C ALA A 359 15.37 -7.51 -1.52
N ALA A 360 15.76 -6.48 -0.77
CA ALA A 360 17.13 -6.14 -0.41
C ALA A 360 17.14 -5.74 1.08
N PRO A 361 17.95 -6.36 1.95
CA PRO A 361 19.01 -7.33 1.63
C PRO A 361 18.50 -8.74 1.23
N GLY A 362 17.19 -9.00 1.36
CA GLY A 362 16.53 -10.22 0.90
C GLY A 362 16.83 -11.47 1.72
N PRO A 363 16.14 -12.60 1.44
CA PRO A 363 16.55 -13.93 1.90
C PRO A 363 18.05 -14.17 1.68
N VAL A 364 18.68 -14.92 2.60
CA VAL A 364 20.12 -15.20 2.52
C VAL A 364 20.46 -15.89 1.19
N CYS A 365 19.60 -16.79 0.75
CA CYS A 365 19.72 -17.54 -0.48
C CYS A 365 19.68 -16.67 -1.74
N TYR A 366 19.27 -15.40 -1.68
CA TYR A 366 19.33 -14.49 -2.83
C TYR A 366 20.72 -13.87 -3.03
N GLY A 367 21.64 -13.99 -2.06
CA GLY A 367 22.99 -13.46 -2.16
C GLY A 367 23.09 -11.93 -2.17
N ALA A 368 22.02 -11.22 -1.81
CA ALA A 368 21.93 -9.74 -1.84
C ALA A 368 22.32 -9.08 -0.50
N GLY A 369 23.03 -9.79 0.37
CA GLY A 369 23.53 -9.28 1.66
C GLY A 369 22.69 -9.67 2.89
N GLY A 370 21.63 -10.47 2.71
CA GLY A 370 20.84 -11.04 3.81
C GLY A 370 21.69 -11.90 4.73
N ARG A 371 21.40 -11.86 6.05
CA ARG A 371 22.15 -12.62 7.07
C ARG A 371 21.27 -13.50 7.95
N ASP A 372 20.04 -13.06 8.21
CA ASP A 372 19.11 -13.77 9.06
C ASP A 372 18.29 -14.77 8.21
N PRO A 373 18.13 -16.03 8.65
CA PRO A 373 17.40 -17.04 7.88
C PRO A 373 15.91 -16.66 7.75
N THR A 374 15.35 -16.93 6.58
CA THR A 374 13.95 -16.65 6.25
C THR A 374 13.15 -17.90 5.91
N VAL A 375 11.83 -17.76 5.74
CA VAL A 375 10.95 -18.82 5.22
C VAL A 375 11.44 -19.35 3.86
N THR A 376 11.94 -18.47 2.99
CA THR A 376 12.49 -18.84 1.68
C THR A 376 13.76 -19.67 1.84
N ASP A 377 14.66 -19.29 2.74
CA ASP A 377 15.89 -20.04 3.03
C ASP A 377 15.55 -21.46 3.51
N ALA A 378 14.61 -21.59 4.44
CA ALA A 378 14.13 -22.88 4.91
C ALA A 378 13.54 -23.73 3.77
N ASN A 379 12.72 -23.14 2.90
CA ASN A 379 12.12 -23.84 1.77
C ASN A 379 13.13 -24.28 0.70
N VAL A 380 14.22 -23.52 0.52
CA VAL A 380 15.34 -23.92 -0.33
C VAL A 380 16.10 -25.10 0.29
N VAL A 381 16.41 -25.04 1.59
CA VAL A 381 17.10 -26.12 2.33
C VAL A 381 16.28 -27.42 2.35
N LEU A 382 14.96 -27.32 2.51
CA LEU A 382 14.04 -28.47 2.50
C LEU A 382 13.84 -29.07 1.09
N GLY A 383 14.29 -28.39 0.04
CA GLY A 383 14.10 -28.81 -1.35
C GLY A 383 12.69 -28.55 -1.91
N PHE A 384 11.89 -27.70 -1.25
CA PHE A 384 10.60 -27.25 -1.81
C PHE A 384 10.77 -26.22 -2.92
N LEU A 385 11.85 -25.43 -2.86
CA LEU A 385 12.22 -24.48 -3.91
C LEU A 385 13.43 -24.99 -4.69
N ASN A 386 13.51 -24.59 -5.96
CA ASN A 386 14.64 -24.95 -6.81
C ASN A 386 15.95 -24.35 -6.22
N PRO A 387 16.98 -25.18 -5.97
CA PRO A 387 18.18 -24.75 -5.27
C PRO A 387 19.15 -23.92 -6.14
N THR A 388 18.84 -23.72 -7.43
CA THR A 388 19.72 -23.02 -8.38
C THR A 388 19.18 -21.65 -8.77
N SER A 389 17.87 -21.52 -8.98
CA SER A 389 17.25 -20.26 -9.37
C SER A 389 15.73 -20.30 -9.19
N ILE A 390 15.13 -19.12 -9.00
CA ILE A 390 13.67 -18.91 -8.99
C ILE A 390 13.28 -17.86 -10.03
N ALA A 391 11.98 -17.52 -10.09
CA ALA A 391 11.43 -16.52 -11.02
C ALA A 391 11.81 -16.78 -12.49
N GLY A 392 11.74 -18.05 -12.93
CA GLY A 392 12.09 -18.44 -14.30
C GLY A 392 13.57 -18.27 -14.64
N GLY A 393 14.46 -18.38 -13.64
CA GLY A 393 15.91 -18.23 -13.80
C GLY A 393 16.41 -16.80 -13.59
N ALA A 394 15.52 -15.84 -13.30
CA ALA A 394 15.89 -14.43 -13.15
C ALA A 394 16.60 -14.14 -11.81
N VAL A 395 16.39 -14.97 -10.80
CA VAL A 395 17.02 -14.83 -9.48
C VAL A 395 17.82 -16.08 -9.18
N PRO A 396 19.16 -16.01 -9.15
CA PRO A 396 20.00 -17.13 -8.74
C PRO A 396 19.82 -17.42 -7.25
N ILE A 397 19.99 -18.69 -6.87
CA ILE A 397 19.87 -19.15 -5.48
C ILE A 397 21.23 -19.69 -5.01
N ASP A 398 21.68 -19.23 -3.85
CA ASP A 398 22.81 -19.78 -3.12
C ASP A 398 22.30 -20.71 -2.00
N LEU A 399 22.12 -21.99 -2.35
CA LEU A 399 21.72 -23.03 -1.40
C LEU A 399 22.68 -23.12 -0.21
N ALA A 400 24.00 -23.05 -0.47
CA ALA A 400 24.98 -23.20 0.59
C ALA A 400 24.92 -22.04 1.61
N ALA A 401 24.57 -20.82 1.16
CA ALA A 401 24.33 -19.70 2.06
C ALA A 401 23.07 -19.91 2.92
N ALA A 402 21.99 -20.43 2.34
CA ALA A 402 20.78 -20.78 3.08
C ALA A 402 21.06 -21.85 4.16
N GLU A 403 21.77 -22.92 3.78
CA GLU A 403 22.18 -24.00 4.70
C GLU A 403 22.99 -23.47 5.88
N ARG A 404 23.97 -22.58 5.62
CA ARG A 404 24.77 -21.95 6.69
C ARG A 404 23.92 -21.09 7.62
N ALA A 405 23.01 -20.28 7.09
CA ALA A 405 22.15 -19.42 7.89
C ALA A 405 21.20 -20.23 8.80
N VAL A 406 20.56 -21.26 8.23
CA VAL A 406 19.69 -22.16 9.00
C VAL A 406 20.48 -22.95 10.04
N ALA A 407 21.68 -23.46 9.69
CA ALA A 407 22.54 -24.17 10.63
C ALA A 407 22.97 -23.28 11.82
N SER A 408 23.28 -22.00 11.57
CA SER A 408 23.63 -21.05 12.64
C SER A 408 22.47 -20.84 13.63
N LEU A 409 21.23 -20.78 13.13
CA LEU A 409 20.05 -20.68 14.00
C LEU A 409 19.78 -21.99 14.75
N ALA A 410 19.97 -23.13 14.08
CA ALA A 410 19.82 -24.46 14.66
C ALA A 410 20.82 -24.71 15.81
N GLU A 411 22.08 -24.30 15.63
CA GLU A 411 23.12 -24.36 16.66
C GLU A 411 22.73 -23.53 17.88
N SER A 412 22.25 -22.31 17.66
CA SER A 412 21.75 -21.43 18.73
C SER A 412 20.54 -22.02 19.46
N ALA A 413 19.72 -22.83 18.78
CA ALA A 413 18.56 -23.50 19.33
C ALA A 413 18.89 -24.86 19.98
N GLY A 414 20.11 -25.38 19.80
CA GLY A 414 20.47 -26.75 20.17
C GLY A 414 19.67 -27.82 19.41
N ARG A 415 19.36 -27.56 18.14
CA ARG A 415 18.53 -28.43 17.27
C ARG A 415 19.27 -28.85 16.01
N ASP A 416 18.73 -29.87 15.36
CA ASP A 416 19.18 -30.28 14.03
C ASP A 416 18.82 -29.23 12.96
N PRO A 417 19.72 -28.92 11.99
CA PRO A 417 19.44 -27.95 10.94
C PRO A 417 18.22 -28.26 10.08
N MET A 418 17.99 -29.53 9.73
CA MET A 418 16.85 -29.92 8.90
C MET A 418 15.54 -29.82 9.67
N GLN A 419 15.54 -30.22 10.95
CA GLN A 419 14.40 -30.01 11.85
C GLN A 419 14.10 -28.52 12.06
N THR A 420 15.14 -27.68 12.14
CA THR A 420 15.01 -26.23 12.26
C THR A 420 14.41 -25.64 10.99
N ALA A 421 14.90 -26.03 9.80
CA ALA A 421 14.31 -25.64 8.53
C ALA A 421 12.83 -26.02 8.47
N ARG A 422 12.49 -27.27 8.85
CA ARG A 422 11.11 -27.74 8.90
C ARG A 422 10.24 -26.91 9.84
N GLY A 423 10.75 -26.57 11.03
CA GLY A 423 10.04 -25.74 12.01
C GLY A 423 9.92 -24.27 11.62
N ILE A 424 10.72 -23.76 10.67
CA ILE A 424 10.52 -22.41 10.09
C ILE A 424 9.40 -22.45 9.04
N HIS A 425 9.28 -23.56 8.31
CA HIS A 425 8.27 -23.76 7.27
C HIS A 425 6.86 -24.00 7.85
N GLU A 426 6.77 -24.81 8.91
CA GLU A 426 5.54 -25.09 9.66
C GLU A 426 5.11 -23.91 10.54
#